data_AF-A0A6G1W4T2-F1
#
_entry.id   AF-A0A6G1W4T2-F1
#
_cell.length_a   1.000
_cell.length_b   1.000
_cell.length_c   1.000
_cell.angle_alpha   90.00
_cell.angle_beta   90.00
_cell.angle_gamma   90.00
#
_symmetry.space_group_name_H-M   'P 1'
#
loop_
_entity.id
_entity.type
_entity.pdbx_description
1 polymer ?
#
loop_
_entity_poly.entity_id
_entity_poly.type
_entity_poly.pdbx_seq_one_letter_code
_entity_poly.pdbx_strand_id
1 'polypeptide(L)'
;MRPNEFAQERKGSTVKGAEVAASMAAHVSHRLRERGIAEQLADTIALEVLVDVQRSFGGLLLYFALGRKAKASAIHEELYDEYLANNLTIAELAKKYDHSLQWAYKVIGMVRISRRKAKETERSVAHQRDVERWKREGGAGDGA
;
A
#
# COMPACT_ATOMS: atom_id res chain seq x y z
N MET A 1 -2.50 -18.24 -31.03
CA MET A 1 -2.60 -17.34 -29.87
C MET A 1 -4.07 -16.93 -29.76
N ARG A 2 -4.77 -17.26 -28.68
CA ARG A 2 -6.20 -16.88 -28.53
C ARG A 2 -6.27 -15.38 -28.17
N PRO A 3 -7.16 -14.58 -28.78
CA PRO A 3 -7.39 -13.19 -28.39
C PRO A 3 -7.79 -13.14 -26.91
N ASN A 4 -7.28 -12.16 -26.16
CA ASN A 4 -7.57 -12.00 -24.74
C ASN A 4 -8.95 -11.32 -24.59
N GLU A 5 -10.02 -12.14 -24.56
CA GLU A 5 -11.43 -11.71 -24.42
C GLU A 5 -11.71 -11.00 -23.08
N PHE A 6 -10.78 -11.08 -22.12
CA PHE A 6 -10.85 -10.42 -20.81
C PHE A 6 -10.08 -9.11 -20.75
N ALA A 7 -9.48 -8.65 -21.87
CA ALA A 7 -8.87 -7.33 -21.94
C ALA A 7 -9.97 -6.26 -21.99
N GLN A 8 -10.54 -5.91 -20.83
CA GLN A 8 -11.35 -4.70 -20.70
C GLN A 8 -10.54 -3.51 -21.20
N GLU A 9 -11.02 -2.86 -22.26
CA GLU A 9 -10.53 -1.57 -22.71
C GLU A 9 -10.73 -0.56 -21.58
N ARG A 10 -9.66 -0.25 -20.86
CA ARG A 10 -9.69 0.82 -19.87
C ARG A 10 -9.58 2.14 -20.61
N LYS A 11 -10.71 2.81 -20.81
CA LYS A 11 -10.72 4.24 -21.17
C LYS A 11 -9.85 4.97 -20.15
N GLY A 12 -8.75 5.56 -20.60
CA GLY A 12 -7.90 6.40 -19.76
C GLY A 12 -8.74 7.52 -19.15
N SER A 13 -8.45 7.90 -17.90
CA SER A 13 -9.14 9.03 -17.28
C SER A 13 -8.83 10.29 -18.09
N THR A 14 -9.86 11.04 -18.49
CA THR A 14 -9.73 12.33 -19.19
C THR A 14 -9.41 13.48 -18.25
N VAL A 15 -9.30 13.21 -16.95
CA VAL A 15 -9.07 14.21 -15.91
C VAL A 15 -7.65 14.75 -16.00
N LYS A 16 -7.51 16.06 -16.15
CA LYS A 16 -6.21 16.76 -16.25
C LYS A 16 -5.58 16.92 -14.87
N GLY A 17 -4.25 17.05 -14.83
CA GLY A 17 -3.51 17.22 -13.56
C GLY A 17 -3.98 18.43 -12.72
N ALA A 18 -4.35 19.53 -13.38
CA ALA A 18 -4.91 20.70 -12.71
C ALA A 18 -6.28 20.41 -12.04
N GLU A 19 -7.10 19.58 -12.67
CA GLU A 19 -8.39 19.16 -12.11
C GLU A 19 -8.20 18.24 -10.91
N VAL A 20 -7.19 17.36 -10.93
CA VAL A 20 -6.81 16.54 -9.77
C VAL A 20 -6.35 17.43 -8.61
N ALA A 21 -5.49 18.42 -8.87
CA ALA A 21 -5.01 19.36 -7.86
C ALA A 21 -6.16 20.17 -7.21
N ALA A 22 -7.07 20.71 -8.03
CA ALA A 22 -8.23 21.44 -7.54
C ALA A 22 -9.18 20.53 -6.73
N SER A 23 -9.42 19.31 -7.22
CA SER A 23 -10.24 18.31 -6.51
C SER A 23 -9.62 17.93 -5.16
N MET A 24 -8.30 17.81 -5.07
CA MET A 24 -7.60 17.53 -3.81
C MET A 24 -7.80 18.65 -2.79
N ALA A 25 -7.65 19.92 -3.18
CA ALA A 25 -7.91 21.05 -2.29
C ALA A 25 -9.38 21.06 -1.82
N ALA A 26 -10.34 20.83 -2.71
CA ALA A 26 -11.76 20.73 -2.36
C ALA A 26 -12.03 19.60 -1.35
N HIS A 27 -11.42 18.43 -1.54
CA HIS A 27 -11.55 17.31 -0.60
C HIS A 27 -10.94 17.63 0.77
N VAL A 28 -9.76 18.26 0.82
CA VAL A 28 -9.12 18.66 2.09
C VAL A 28 -10.01 19.67 2.82
N SER A 29 -10.46 20.72 2.14
CA SER A 29 -11.34 21.72 2.76
C SER A 29 -12.62 21.10 3.29
N HIS A 30 -13.27 20.23 2.50
CA HIS A 30 -14.47 19.52 2.94
C HIS A 30 -14.24 18.72 4.25
N ARG A 31 -13.12 17.97 4.34
CA ARG A 31 -12.78 17.22 5.57
C ARG A 31 -12.47 18.11 6.76
N LEU A 32 -11.92 19.31 6.55
CA LEU A 32 -11.67 20.28 7.62
C LEU A 32 -12.98 20.87 8.13
N ARG A 33 -13.91 21.20 7.22
CA ARG A 33 -15.26 21.68 7.57
C ARG A 33 -16.07 20.63 8.33
N GLU A 34 -16.00 19.35 7.93
CA GLU A 34 -16.62 18.23 8.67
C GLU A 34 -16.09 18.12 10.11
N ARG A 35 -14.89 18.65 10.40
CA ARG A 35 -14.29 18.68 11.73
C ARG A 35 -14.52 19.99 12.47
N GLY A 36 -15.40 20.85 11.96
CA GLY A 36 -15.79 22.11 12.61
C GLY A 36 -14.86 23.29 12.36
N ILE A 37 -13.94 23.20 11.39
CA ILE A 37 -13.14 24.37 10.99
C ILE A 37 -14.00 25.31 10.14
N ALA A 38 -13.93 26.61 10.43
CA ALA A 38 -14.65 27.64 9.70
C ALA A 38 -14.30 27.62 8.20
N GLU A 39 -15.28 27.88 7.34
CA GLU A 39 -15.17 27.70 5.88
C GLU A 39 -13.97 28.44 5.28
N GLN A 40 -13.80 29.73 5.56
CA GLN A 40 -12.67 30.51 5.06
C GLN A 40 -11.32 29.93 5.50
N LEU A 41 -11.20 29.52 6.76
CA LEU A 41 -9.97 28.95 7.28
C LEU A 41 -9.69 27.56 6.68
N ALA A 42 -10.72 26.75 6.47
CA ALA A 42 -10.60 25.44 5.82
C ALA A 42 -10.12 25.56 4.37
N ASP A 43 -10.63 26.54 3.62
CA ASP A 43 -10.21 26.80 2.25
C ASP A 43 -8.76 27.32 2.20
N THR A 44 -8.37 28.21 3.11
CA THR A 44 -6.98 28.67 3.22
C THR A 44 -6.02 27.51 3.50
N ILE A 45 -6.31 26.68 4.51
CA ILE A 45 -5.47 25.52 4.85
C ILE A 45 -5.38 24.55 3.66
N ALA A 46 -6.49 24.31 2.95
CA ALA A 46 -6.49 23.42 1.80
C ALA A 46 -5.60 23.91 0.66
N LEU A 47 -5.57 25.23 0.41
CA LEU A 47 -4.69 25.83 -0.59
C LEU A 47 -3.22 25.78 -0.16
N GLU A 48 -2.91 26.02 1.10
CA GLU A 48 -1.54 25.89 1.65
C GLU A 48 -1.02 24.46 1.51
N VAL A 49 -1.83 23.46 1.89
CA VAL A 49 -1.51 22.04 1.70
C VAL A 49 -1.26 21.72 0.22
N LEU A 50 -2.06 22.27 -0.69
CA LEU A 50 -1.84 22.06 -2.12
C LEU A 50 -0.51 22.65 -2.59
N VAL A 51 -0.14 23.85 -2.13
CA VAL A 51 1.15 24.48 -2.43
C VAL A 51 2.30 23.61 -1.93
N ASP A 52 2.20 23.05 -0.72
CA ASP A 52 3.24 22.19 -0.14
C ASP A 52 3.39 20.88 -0.92
N VAL A 53 2.27 20.27 -1.35
CA VAL A 53 2.29 19.07 -2.20
C VAL A 53 2.94 19.38 -3.55
N GLN A 54 2.62 20.51 -4.17
CA GLN A 54 3.23 20.93 -5.44
C GLN A 54 4.74 21.20 -5.29
N ARG A 55 5.17 21.83 -4.20
CA ARG A 55 6.60 22.05 -3.92
C ARG A 55 7.35 20.75 -3.69
N SER A 56 6.75 19.81 -2.98
CA SER A 56 7.41 18.57 -2.57
C SER A 56 7.44 17.51 -3.68
N PHE A 57 6.39 17.46 -4.51
CA PHE A 57 6.18 16.37 -5.47
C PHE A 57 5.94 16.85 -6.90
N GLY A 58 6.03 18.16 -7.16
CA GLY A 58 5.90 18.74 -8.49
C GLY A 58 6.92 18.15 -9.47
N GLY A 59 6.48 17.88 -10.69
CA GLY A 59 7.31 17.25 -11.73
C GLY A 59 7.34 15.72 -11.69
N LEU A 60 6.81 15.09 -10.65
CA LEU A 60 6.68 13.63 -10.58
C LEU A 60 5.41 13.14 -11.28
N LEU A 61 5.53 12.04 -12.04
CA LEU A 61 4.37 11.32 -12.56
C LEU A 61 3.92 10.29 -11.52
N LEU A 62 2.82 10.59 -10.81
CA LEU A 62 2.26 9.71 -9.78
C LEU A 62 1.18 8.80 -10.35
N TYR A 63 1.30 7.49 -10.06
CA TYR A 63 0.27 6.51 -10.36
C TYR A 63 -0.59 6.21 -9.12
N PHE A 64 -1.87 6.58 -9.17
CA PHE A 64 -2.83 6.19 -8.13
C PHE A 64 -3.36 4.78 -8.41
N ALA A 65 -2.97 3.81 -7.57
CA ALA A 65 -3.47 2.46 -7.68
C ALA A 65 -4.96 2.41 -7.33
N LEU A 66 -5.82 2.24 -8.34
CA LEU A 66 -7.24 1.94 -8.14
C LEU A 66 -7.38 0.70 -7.23
N GLY A 67 -8.27 0.77 -6.23
CA GLY A 67 -8.41 -0.09 -5.04
C GLY A 67 -8.51 -1.62 -5.21
N ARG A 68 -8.24 -2.16 -6.40
CA ARG A 68 -8.02 -3.59 -6.64
C ARG A 68 -6.81 -4.14 -5.89
N LYS A 69 -5.73 -3.36 -5.66
CA LYS A 69 -4.55 -3.89 -4.94
C LYS A 69 -4.81 -4.12 -3.44
N ALA A 70 -5.54 -3.23 -2.76
CA ALA A 70 -5.85 -3.41 -1.33
C ALA A 70 -6.80 -4.60 -1.10
N LYS A 71 -7.88 -4.72 -1.89
CA LYS A 71 -8.79 -5.88 -1.84
C LYS A 71 -8.12 -7.17 -2.29
N ALA A 72 -7.31 -7.15 -3.36
CA ALA A 72 -6.54 -8.31 -3.78
C ALA A 72 -5.50 -8.71 -2.72
N SER A 73 -4.88 -7.76 -2.03
CA SER A 73 -3.95 -8.07 -0.93
C SER A 73 -4.65 -8.80 0.21
N ALA A 74 -5.84 -8.35 0.61
CA ALA A 74 -6.61 -9.03 1.66
C ALA A 74 -7.00 -10.47 1.25
N ILE A 75 -7.52 -10.66 0.04
CA ILE A 75 -7.87 -11.99 -0.50
C ILE A 75 -6.63 -12.89 -0.60
N HIS A 76 -5.48 -12.34 -0.98
CA HIS A 76 -4.24 -13.10 -1.08
C HIS A 76 -3.74 -13.57 0.28
N GLU A 77 -3.78 -12.71 1.29
CA GLU A 77 -3.40 -13.06 2.67
C GLU A 77 -4.37 -14.10 3.25
N GLU A 78 -5.68 -13.93 3.07
CA GLU A 78 -6.71 -14.89 3.52
C GLU A 78 -6.51 -16.27 2.87
N LEU A 79 -6.33 -16.32 1.55
CA LEU A 79 -6.04 -17.57 0.84
C LEU A 79 -4.78 -18.24 1.37
N TYR A 80 -3.72 -17.45 1.64
CA TYR A 80 -2.47 -17.98 2.15
C TYR A 80 -2.60 -18.52 3.59
N ASP A 81 -3.39 -17.87 4.44
CA ASP A 81 -3.68 -18.34 5.80
C ASP A 81 -4.50 -19.63 5.78
N GLU A 82 -5.49 -19.75 4.89
CA GLU A 82 -6.24 -21.00 4.72
C GLU A 82 -5.38 -22.14 4.18
N TYR A 83 -4.44 -21.82 3.28
CA TYR A 83 -3.44 -22.77 2.80
C TYR A 83 -2.52 -23.24 3.94
N LEU A 84 -2.04 -22.32 4.79
CA LEU A 84 -1.19 -22.67 5.94
C LEU A 84 -1.93 -23.47 7.01
N ALA A 85 -3.23 -23.25 7.18
CA ALA A 85 -4.07 -24.02 8.08
C ALA A 85 -4.27 -25.47 7.62
N ASN A 86 -3.79 -25.85 6.42
CA ASN A 86 -4.01 -27.15 5.78
C ASN A 86 -5.49 -27.55 5.68
N ASN A 87 -6.40 -26.58 5.67
CA ASN A 87 -7.84 -26.83 5.64
C ASN A 87 -8.35 -27.19 4.24
N LEU A 88 -7.71 -26.64 3.19
CA LEU A 88 -8.11 -26.82 1.80
C LEU A 88 -6.88 -27.04 0.91
N THR A 89 -7.01 -27.93 -0.08
CA THR A 89 -6.01 -28.10 -1.13
C THR A 89 -5.97 -26.86 -2.04
N ILE A 90 -4.86 -26.66 -2.77
CA ILE A 90 -4.70 -25.52 -3.68
C ILE A 90 -5.79 -25.51 -4.77
N ALA A 91 -6.27 -26.69 -5.19
CA ALA A 91 -7.37 -26.80 -6.14
C ALA A 91 -8.72 -26.37 -5.55
N GLU A 92 -8.98 -26.74 -4.29
CA GLU A 92 -10.20 -26.32 -3.58
C GLU A 92 -10.18 -24.83 -3.27
N LEU A 93 -9.02 -24.26 -2.92
CA LEU A 93 -8.83 -22.82 -2.76
C LEU A 93 -9.10 -22.08 -4.08
N ALA A 94 -8.52 -22.55 -5.20
CA ALA A 94 -8.77 -21.95 -6.51
C ALA A 94 -10.27 -21.92 -6.85
N LYS A 95 -10.98 -23.01 -6.55
CA LYS A 95 -12.44 -23.11 -6.74
C LYS A 95 -13.22 -22.19 -5.78
N LYS A 96 -12.84 -22.13 -4.51
CA LYS A 96 -13.47 -21.29 -3.48
C LYS A 96 -13.44 -19.81 -3.85
N TYR A 97 -12.32 -19.35 -4.43
CA TYR A 97 -12.10 -17.97 -4.83
C TYR A 97 -12.45 -17.68 -6.30
N ASP A 98 -13.09 -18.61 -7.01
CA ASP A 98 -13.47 -18.50 -8.43
C ASP A 98 -12.30 -18.06 -9.34
N HIS A 99 -11.17 -18.73 -9.17
CA HIS A 99 -9.93 -18.42 -9.88
C HIS A 99 -9.23 -19.66 -10.42
N SER A 100 -8.27 -19.44 -11.33
CA SER A 100 -7.49 -20.54 -11.90
C SER A 100 -6.52 -21.15 -10.89
N LEU A 101 -6.20 -22.43 -11.07
CA LEU A 101 -5.20 -23.12 -10.24
C LEU A 101 -3.84 -22.40 -10.27
N GLN A 102 -3.45 -21.88 -11.44
CA GLN A 102 -2.21 -21.12 -11.60
C GLN A 102 -2.22 -19.80 -10.83
N TRP A 103 -3.38 -19.15 -10.70
CA TRP A 103 -3.53 -17.97 -9.87
C TRP A 103 -3.27 -18.30 -8.39
N ALA A 104 -3.85 -19.38 -7.87
CA ALA A 104 -3.66 -19.79 -6.47
C ALA A 104 -2.18 -20.08 -6.15
N TYR A 105 -1.47 -20.82 -7.01
CA TYR A 105 -0.01 -21.02 -6.86
C TYR A 105 0.77 -19.71 -6.85
N LYS A 106 0.43 -18.78 -7.76
CA LYS A 106 1.09 -17.47 -7.83
C LYS A 106 0.85 -16.66 -6.56
N VAL A 107 -0.37 -16.65 -6.04
CA VAL A 107 -0.73 -15.97 -4.80
C VAL A 107 0.08 -16.52 -3.62
N ILE A 108 0.11 -17.84 -3.45
CA ILE A 108 0.88 -18.50 -2.38
C ILE A 108 2.36 -18.11 -2.47
N GLY A 109 2.94 -18.14 -3.67
CA GLY A 109 4.34 -17.75 -3.89
C GLY A 109 4.60 -16.28 -3.55
N MET A 110 3.72 -15.37 -3.98
CA MET A 110 3.84 -13.93 -3.72
C MET A 110 3.77 -13.60 -2.23
N VAL A 111 2.76 -14.12 -1.52
CA VAL A 111 2.57 -13.85 -0.08
C VAL A 111 3.72 -14.44 0.74
N ARG A 112 4.19 -15.65 0.39
CA ARG A 112 5.35 -16.27 1.05
C ARG A 112 6.61 -15.40 0.96
N ILE A 113 6.89 -14.83 -0.21
CA ILE A 113 8.03 -13.93 -0.40
C ILE A 113 7.83 -12.64 0.39
N SER A 114 6.61 -12.08 0.37
CA SER A 114 6.25 -10.86 1.10
C SER A 114 6.46 -11.03 2.60
N ARG A 115 5.88 -12.06 3.22
CA ARG A 115 6.02 -12.36 4.65
C ARG A 115 7.46 -12.64 5.06
N ARG A 116 8.25 -13.30 4.20
CA ARG A 116 9.69 -13.52 4.46
C ARG A 116 10.45 -12.19 4.53
N LYS A 117 10.22 -11.30 3.56
CA LYS A 117 10.83 -9.96 3.54
C LYS A 117 10.43 -9.15 4.76
N ALA A 118 9.16 -9.17 5.15
CA ALA A 118 8.67 -8.48 6.34
C ALA A 118 9.41 -8.95 7.61
N LYS A 119 9.53 -10.27 7.82
CA LYS A 119 10.29 -10.84 8.95
C LYS A 119 11.77 -10.46 8.93
N GLU A 120 12.40 -10.42 7.76
CA GLU A 120 13.80 -10.02 7.60
C GLU A 120 14.01 -8.53 7.93
N THR A 121 13.09 -7.67 7.49
CA THR A 121 13.07 -6.25 7.84
C THR A 121 12.88 -6.07 9.35
N GLU A 122 11.92 -6.76 9.96
CA GLU A 122 11.69 -6.71 11.43
C GLU A 122 12.92 -7.15 12.21
N ARG A 123 13.57 -8.24 11.81
CA ARG A 123 14.82 -8.72 12.42
C ARG A 123 15.96 -7.72 12.26
N SER A 124 16.10 -7.11 11.08
CA SER A 124 17.12 -6.10 10.82
C SER A 124 16.90 -4.85 11.67
N VAL A 125 15.65 -4.41 11.81
CA VAL A 125 15.27 -3.28 12.67
C VAL A 125 15.51 -3.60 14.15
N ALA A 126 15.12 -4.80 14.61
CA ALA A 126 15.40 -5.24 15.98
C ALA A 126 16.90 -5.28 16.27
N HIS A 127 17.69 -5.85 15.36
CA HIS A 127 19.14 -5.89 15.46
C HIS A 127 19.75 -4.47 15.51
N GLN A 128 19.29 -3.55 14.66
CA GLN A 128 19.73 -2.15 14.71
C GLN A 128 19.41 -1.49 16.06
N ARG A 129 18.20 -1.71 16.60
CA ARG A 129 17.81 -1.18 17.92
C ARG A 129 18.66 -1.75 19.05
N ASP A 130 19.00 -3.03 19.00
CA ASP A 130 19.87 -3.68 19.99
C ASP A 130 21.31 -3.14 19.91
N VAL A 131 21.82 -2.92 18.70
CA VAL A 131 23.14 -2.29 18.46
C VAL A 131 23.15 -0.85 18.99
N GLU A 132 22.11 -0.06 18.72
CA GLU A 132 21.97 1.30 19.24
C GLU A 132 21.84 1.34 20.77
N ARG A 133 21.12 0.38 21.35
CA ARG A 133 21.02 0.21 22.80
C ARG A 133 22.40 -0.10 23.41
N TRP A 134 23.12 -1.08 22.87
CA TRP A 134 24.46 -1.46 23.33
C TRP A 134 25.45 -0.29 23.26
N LYS A 135 25.40 0.52 22.19
CA LYS A 135 26.21 1.74 22.07
C LYS A 135 25.89 2.79 23.13
N ARG A 136 24.62 2.94 23.52
CA ARG A 136 24.20 3.88 24.59
C ARG A 136 24.59 3.39 25.99
N GLU A 137 24.58 2.09 26.23
CA GLU A 137 24.93 1.48 27.51
C GLU A 137 26.45 1.38 27.75
N GLY A 138 27.27 1.99 26.88
CA GLY A 138 28.71 2.14 27.11
C GLY A 138 29.54 0.90 26.79
N GLY A 139 29.26 0.25 25.64
CA GLY A 139 29.98 -0.93 25.15
C GLY A 139 31.47 -0.73 24.86
N ALA A 140 32.27 -0.57 25.91
CA ALA A 140 33.71 -0.80 26.06
C ALA A 140 34.14 -0.27 27.44
N GLY A 141 33.86 -1.03 28.50
CA GLY A 141 34.51 -0.89 29.79
C GLY A 141 35.37 -2.14 30.04
N ASP A 142 36.66 -1.90 30.29
CA ASP A 142 37.72 -2.83 30.68
C ASP A 142 38.39 -3.71 29.62
N GLY A 143 39.45 -3.13 29.05
CA GLY A 143 40.65 -3.82 28.60
C GLY A 143 41.87 -2.96 28.96
N ALA A 144 42.19 -2.87 30.24
CA ALA A 144 43.47 -2.38 30.76
C ALA A 144 44.52 -3.50 30.71
#